data_AF-A0A959A1D5-F1
#
_entry.id   AF-A0A959A1D5-F1
#
_cell.length_a   1.000
_cell.length_b   1.000
_cell.length_c   1.000
_cell.angle_alpha   90.00
_cell.angle_beta   90.00
_cell.angle_gamma   90.00
#
_symmetry.space_group_name_H-M   'P 1'
#
loop_
_entity.id
_entity.type
_entity.pdbx_description
1 polymer ?
#
loop_
_entity_poly.entity_id
_entity_poly.type
_entity_poly.pdbx_seq_one_letter_code
_entity_poly.pdbx_strand_id
1 'polypeptide(L)'
;MNTKTKVLGGFLIGAALGAATGLMLAPRSGKKTRKKLKAGSQRLANELIEKANESLDSMKEAYNKKIEEYTRNGKSRIDHFTESIKV
;
A
#
# COMPACT_ATOMS: atom_id res chain seq x y z
N MET A 1 9.72 21.97 -7.60
CA MET A 1 9.50 20.61 -7.03
C MET A 1 9.27 19.63 -8.17
N ASN A 2 10.28 18.84 -8.60
CA ASN A 2 10.12 17.80 -9.63
C ASN A 2 11.20 16.68 -9.55
N THR A 3 12.04 16.68 -8.51
CA THR A 3 13.19 15.77 -8.41
C THR A 3 12.77 14.32 -8.21
N LYS A 4 11.76 14.04 -7.38
CA LYS A 4 11.24 12.67 -7.19
C LYS A 4 10.67 12.08 -8.49
N THR A 5 9.92 12.89 -9.25
CA THR A 5 9.38 12.50 -10.57
C THR A 5 10.50 12.22 -11.57
N LYS A 6 11.57 13.04 -11.56
CA LYS A 6 12.73 12.86 -12.44
C LYS A 6 13.55 11.62 -12.08
N VAL A 7 13.74 11.36 -10.79
CA VAL A 7 14.44 10.16 -10.27
C VAL A 7 13.63 8.90 -10.57
N LEU A 8 12.32 8.92 -10.33
CA LEU A 8 11.44 7.80 -10.65
C LEU A 8 11.39 7.54 -12.17
N GLY A 9 11.29 8.59 -12.98
CA GLY A 9 11.34 8.48 -14.44
C GLY A 9 12.66 7.88 -14.94
N GLY A 10 13.80 8.34 -14.40
CA GLY A 10 15.11 7.79 -14.71
C GLY A 10 15.26 6.32 -14.30
N PHE A 11 14.75 5.95 -13.12
CA PHE A 11 14.75 4.57 -12.64
C PHE A 11 13.92 3.65 -13.54
N LEU A 12 12.71 4.08 -13.95
CA LEU A 12 11.85 3.29 -14.82
C LEU A 12 12.48 3.04 -16.20
N ILE A 13 13.09 4.08 -16.80
CA ILE A 13 13.80 3.96 -18.08
C ILE A 13 14.99 3.02 -17.94
N GLY A 14 15.81 3.18 -16.89
CA GLY A 14 16.94 2.30 -16.62
C GLY A 14 16.52 0.85 -16.36
N ALA A 15 15.44 0.64 -15.60
CA ALA A 15 14.91 -0.69 -15.31
C ALA A 15 14.34 -1.35 -16.58
N ALA A 16 13.65 -0.62 -17.44
CA ALA A 16 13.13 -1.13 -18.70
C ALA A 16 14.26 -1.58 -19.63
N LEU A 17 15.29 -0.74 -19.81
CA LEU A 17 16.46 -1.06 -20.62
C LEU A 17 17.26 -2.23 -20.02
N GLY A 18 17.46 -2.25 -18.70
CA GLY A 18 18.14 -3.34 -17.99
C GLY A 18 17.38 -4.67 -18.07
N ALA A 19 16.05 -4.64 -17.94
CA ALA A 19 15.21 -5.83 -18.09
C ALA A 19 15.19 -6.33 -19.55
N ALA A 20 15.11 -5.43 -20.53
CA ALA A 20 15.14 -5.80 -21.94
C ALA A 20 16.48 -6.46 -22.31
N THR A 21 17.59 -5.83 -21.95
CA THR A 21 18.93 -6.37 -22.18
C THR A 21 19.19 -7.65 -21.40
N GLY A 22 18.80 -7.72 -20.12
CA GLY A 22 18.90 -8.93 -19.30
C GLY A 22 18.04 -10.09 -19.81
N LEU A 23 16.85 -9.81 -20.35
CA LEU A 23 15.98 -10.81 -20.94
C LEU A 23 16.50 -11.30 -22.30
N MET A 24 17.17 -10.45 -23.08
CA MET A 24 17.84 -10.86 -24.32
C MET A 24 19.11 -11.67 -24.05
N LEU A 25 19.92 -11.25 -23.07
CA LEU A 25 21.15 -11.95 -22.67
C LEU A 25 20.87 -13.31 -22.02
N ALA A 26 19.73 -13.47 -21.35
CA ALA A 26 19.29 -14.76 -20.84
C ALA A 26 18.26 -15.38 -21.79
N PRO A 27 18.66 -16.21 -22.78
CA PRO A 27 17.73 -16.80 -23.74
C PRO A 27 16.77 -17.77 -23.03
N ARG A 28 15.57 -17.29 -22.72
CA ARG A 28 14.47 -18.11 -22.19
C ARG A 28 13.41 -18.29 -23.26
N SER A 29 12.96 -19.53 -23.45
CA SER A 29 11.79 -19.83 -24.30
C SER A 29 10.54 -19.08 -23.80
N GLY A 30 9.82 -18.44 -24.72
CA GLY A 30 8.55 -17.74 -24.43
C GLY A 30 7.50 -18.62 -23.74
N LYS A 31 7.50 -19.94 -23.97
CA LYS A 31 6.64 -20.90 -23.24
C LYS A 31 6.95 -20.92 -21.74
N LYS A 32 8.25 -20.90 -21.38
CA LYS A 32 8.69 -20.87 -19.97
C LYS A 32 8.34 -19.53 -19.32
N THR A 33 8.47 -18.41 -20.04
CA THR A 33 8.09 -17.08 -19.54
C THR A 33 6.59 -16.98 -19.31
N ARG A 34 5.75 -17.43 -20.25
CA ARG A 34 4.28 -17.43 -20.08
C ARG A 34 3.83 -18.33 -18.92
N LYS A 35 4.43 -19.52 -18.77
CA LYS A 35 4.14 -20.43 -17.65
C LYS A 35 4.54 -19.83 -16.29
N LYS A 36 5.74 -19.22 -16.22
CA LYS A 36 6.20 -18.53 -15.00
C LYS A 36 5.38 -17.30 -14.68
N LEU A 37 4.98 -16.52 -15.70
CA LEU A 37 4.15 -15.34 -15.48
C LEU A 37 2.80 -15.75 -14.92
N LYS A 38 2.12 -16.74 -15.53
CA LYS A 38 0.82 -17.24 -15.05
C LYS A 38 0.90 -17.80 -13.62
N ALA A 39 1.92 -18.62 -13.32
CA ALA A 39 2.06 -19.22 -11.99
C ALA A 39 2.55 -18.21 -10.92
N GLY A 40 3.46 -17.31 -11.31
CA GLY A 40 4.03 -16.31 -10.43
C GLY A 40 3.09 -15.15 -10.16
N SER A 41 2.35 -14.68 -11.18
CA SER A 41 1.39 -13.57 -11.03
C SER A 41 0.24 -13.94 -10.10
N GLN A 42 -0.26 -15.17 -10.19
CA GLN A 42 -1.38 -15.61 -9.36
C GLN A 42 -0.97 -15.76 -7.90
N ARG A 43 0.24 -16.28 -7.63
CA ARG A 43 0.80 -16.37 -6.27
C ARG A 43 1.14 -14.99 -5.70
N LEU A 44 1.83 -14.16 -6.48
CA LEU A 44 2.24 -12.83 -6.04
C LEU A 44 1.02 -11.91 -5.81
N ALA A 45 -0.01 -11.99 -6.67
CA ALA A 45 -1.24 -11.24 -6.47
C ALA A 45 -1.94 -11.68 -5.18
N ASN A 46 -2.06 -12.99 -4.92
CA ASN A 46 -2.68 -13.49 -3.70
C ASN A 46 -1.89 -13.05 -2.45
N GLU A 47 -0.57 -13.22 -2.43
CA GLU A 47 0.28 -12.79 -1.29
C GLU A 47 0.25 -11.27 -1.08
N LEU A 48 0.22 -10.48 -2.15
CA LEU A 48 0.11 -9.02 -2.07
C LEU A 48 -1.26 -8.59 -1.53
N ILE A 49 -2.33 -9.21 -2.00
CA ILE A 49 -3.69 -8.93 -1.54
C ILE A 49 -3.84 -9.30 -0.07
N GLU A 50 -3.31 -10.46 0.34
CA GLU A 50 -3.36 -10.93 1.72
C GLU A 50 -2.58 -9.99 2.66
N LYS A 51 -1.34 -9.64 2.31
CA LYS A 51 -0.56 -8.67 3.09
C LYS A 51 -1.18 -7.27 3.10
N ALA A 52 -1.79 -6.85 1.99
CA ALA A 52 -2.49 -5.58 1.93
C ALA A 52 -3.71 -5.59 2.85
N ASN A 53 -4.48 -6.67 2.86
CA ASN A 53 -5.63 -6.82 3.74
C ASN A 53 -5.21 -6.85 5.22
N GLU A 54 -4.19 -7.62 5.61
CA GLU A 54 -3.66 -7.60 6.98
C GLU A 54 -3.21 -6.20 7.42
N SER A 55 -2.53 -5.48 6.52
CA SER A 55 -2.09 -4.11 6.79
C SER A 55 -3.26 -3.13 6.91
N LEU A 56 -4.29 -3.29 6.07
CA LEU A 56 -5.50 -2.47 6.14
C LEU A 56 -6.34 -2.76 7.39
N ASP A 57 -6.44 -4.03 7.80
CA ASP A 57 -7.20 -4.42 8.98
C ASP A 57 -6.52 -3.94 10.27
N SER A 58 -5.19 -4.09 10.36
CA SER A 58 -4.41 -3.53 11.47
C SER A 58 -4.49 -1.99 11.53
N MET A 59 -4.52 -1.31 10.38
CA MET A 59 -4.78 0.13 10.32
C MET A 59 -6.20 0.49 10.75
N LYS A 60 -7.22 -0.27 10.34
CA LYS A 60 -8.62 -0.06 10.75
C LYS A 60 -8.79 -0.22 12.26
N GLU A 61 -8.20 -1.24 12.86
CA GLU A 61 -8.28 -1.44 14.31
C GLU A 61 -7.61 -0.29 15.06
N ALA A 62 -6.41 0.13 14.64
CA ALA A 62 -5.72 1.27 15.23
C ALA A 62 -6.52 2.57 15.07
N TYR A 63 -7.18 2.75 13.92
CA TYR A 63 -8.01 3.91 13.62
C TYR A 63 -9.29 3.95 14.45
N ASN A 64 -10.00 2.83 14.56
CA ASN A 64 -11.21 2.72 15.38
C ASN A 64 -10.91 2.95 16.86
N LYS A 65 -9.82 2.38 17.37
CA LYS A 65 -9.40 2.57 18.77
C LYS A 65 -9.08 4.05 19.06
N LYS A 66 -8.41 4.73 18.12
CA LYS A 66 -8.16 6.17 18.20
C LYS A 66 -9.44 6.99 18.14
N ILE A 67 -10.34 6.68 17.20
CA ILE A 67 -11.63 7.38 17.07
C ILE A 67 -12.46 7.23 18.33
N GLU A 68 -12.48 6.04 18.93
CA GLU A 68 -13.24 5.79 20.15
C GLU A 68 -12.65 6.58 21.33
N GLU A 69 -11.32 6.67 21.43
CA GLU A 69 -10.63 7.50 22.42
C GLU A 69 -10.90 9.00 22.23
N TYR A 70 -10.87 9.50 20.99
CA TYR A 70 -11.24 10.88 20.67
C TYR A 70 -12.72 11.17 20.93
N THR A 71 -13.61 10.22 20.60
CA THR A 71 -15.04 10.35 20.83
C THR A 71 -15.35 10.34 22.32
N ARG A 72 -14.71 9.48 23.11
CA ARG A 72 -14.89 9.40 24.56
C ARG A 72 -14.37 10.67 25.25
N ASN A 73 -13.16 11.12 24.92
CA ASN A 73 -12.58 12.34 25.48
C ASN A 73 -13.30 13.61 25.01
N GLY A 74 -13.77 13.64 23.75
CA GLY A 74 -14.55 14.74 23.20
C GLY A 74 -15.93 14.83 23.84
N LYS A 75 -16.62 13.69 24.03
CA LYS A 75 -17.93 13.62 24.66
C LYS A 75 -17.89 14.06 26.12
N SER A 76 -16.89 13.63 26.90
CA SER A 76 -16.70 14.10 28.28
C SER A 76 -16.43 15.61 28.37
N ARG A 77 -15.77 16.22 27.37
CA ARG A 77 -15.59 17.67 27.33
C ARG A 77 -16.86 18.40 26.89
N ILE A 78 -17.57 17.90 25.87
CA ILE A 78 -18.82 18.48 25.37
C ILE A 78 -19.92 18.42 26.44
N ASP A 79 -20.01 17.32 27.18
CA ASP A 79 -20.96 17.18 28.29
C ASP A 79 -20.66 18.22 29.38
N HIS A 80 -19.39 18.41 29.76
CA HIS A 80 -18.98 19.45 30.70
C HIS A 80 -19.28 20.88 30.20
N PHE A 81 -19.13 21.16 28.90
CA PHE A 81 -19.50 22.46 28.33
C PHE A 81 -21.01 22.67 28.29
N THR A 82 -21.77 21.64 27.92
CA THR A 82 -23.24 21.71 27.83
C THR A 82 -23.86 21.91 29.23
N GLU A 83 -23.28 21.29 30.26
CA GLU A 83 -23.68 21.49 31.65
C GLU A 83 -23.36 22.91 32.15
N SER A 84 -22.20 23.46 31.76
CA SER A 84 -21.80 24.82 32.13
C SER A 84 -22.59 25.95 31.43
N ILE A 85 -23.24 25.65 30.30
CA ILE A 85 -24.04 26.62 29.53
C ILE A 85 -25.51 26.61 29.98
N LYS A 86 -25.96 25.59 30.73
CA LYS A 86 -27.35 25.46 31.21
C LYS A 86 -27.59 26.17 32.56
N VAL A 87 -26.77 27.18 32.91
CA VAL A 87 -26.93 28.01 34.12
C VAL A 87 -27.40 29.41 33.72
#